data_AF-A0A7Y8HLH0-F1
#
_entry.id   AF-A0A7Y8HLH0-F1
#
_cell.length_a   1.000
_cell.length_b   1.000
_cell.length_c   1.000
_cell.angle_alpha   90.00
_cell.angle_beta   90.00
_cell.angle_gamma   90.00
#
_symmetry.space_group_name_H-M   'P 1'
#
loop_
_entity.id
_entity.type
_entity.pdbx_description
1 polymer ?
#
loop_
_entity_poly.entity_id
_entity_poly.type
_entity_poly.pdbx_seq_one_letter_code
_entity_poly.pdbx_strand_id
1 'polypeptide(L)'
;MSDKPNPYEEGKRAGIHPLIVVFGVLFGLWLFVFLIVPSSKNKQVAGTEGPAGPVIEDPEAAPVLFKVHTTILDMNAISLTVPAEATDSQVVGLLKRFKQDRLSGTLSELLPATTPGHKLGDHAVADIYIVSDVKFAQADVIRTLTRGAHAPGNLYPQAVPFETAMEAIRGHYRIDLNDTGNPDSASLGFADESGVHSKHYRKIF
;
A
#
# COMPACT_ATOMS: atom_id res chain seq x y z
N MET A 1 -88.78 14.25 19.49
CA MET A 1 -88.39 12.95 18.91
C MET A 1 -87.13 13.20 18.10
N SER A 2 -85.95 13.08 18.69
CA SER A 2 -85.21 11.83 18.95
C SER A 2 -84.61 11.25 17.66
N ASP A 3 -83.27 11.27 17.60
CA ASP A 3 -82.37 10.18 17.18
C ASP A 3 -82.55 9.55 15.77
N LYS A 4 -81.56 9.49 14.89
CA LYS A 4 -80.10 9.31 15.03
C LYS A 4 -79.36 9.82 13.78
N PRO A 5 -78.10 10.29 13.93
CA PRO A 5 -77.20 10.57 12.81
C PRO A 5 -76.77 9.25 12.18
N ASN A 6 -76.71 9.18 10.85
CA ASN A 6 -76.06 8.08 10.15
C ASN A 6 -74.55 8.42 10.08
N PRO A 7 -73.69 7.87 10.95
CA PRO A 7 -72.27 8.16 10.88
C PRO A 7 -71.72 7.42 9.67
N TYR A 8 -71.11 8.17 8.76
CA TYR A 8 -70.41 7.65 7.60
C TYR A 8 -69.46 6.52 8.04
N GLU A 9 -69.63 5.31 7.51
CA GLU A 9 -68.73 4.21 7.82
C GLU A 9 -67.36 4.51 7.22
N GLU A 10 -66.43 4.69 8.14
CA GLU A 10 -65.01 4.88 7.93
C GLU A 10 -64.51 3.87 6.90
N GLY A 11 -64.08 4.38 5.75
CA GLY A 11 -63.40 3.57 4.76
C GLY A 11 -62.25 2.86 5.47
N LYS A 12 -62.40 1.54 5.67
CA LYS A 12 -61.31 0.59 5.90
C LYS A 12 -60.29 0.85 4.80
N ARG A 13 -59.38 1.78 5.04
CA ARG A 13 -58.17 1.94 4.27
C ARG A 13 -57.33 0.73 4.67
N ALA A 14 -57.63 -0.41 4.04
CA ALA A 14 -56.75 -1.56 3.94
C ALA A 14 -55.54 -1.16 3.07
N GLY A 15 -54.85 -0.11 3.50
CA GLY A 15 -53.59 0.36 2.96
C GLY A 15 -52.52 -0.11 3.91
N ILE A 16 -51.50 -0.77 3.36
CA ILE A 16 -50.31 -1.14 4.10
C ILE A 16 -49.80 0.11 4.83
N HIS A 17 -49.56 -0.02 6.14
CA HIS A 17 -49.18 1.10 7.01
C HIS A 17 -48.04 1.91 6.36
N PRO A 18 -48.12 3.25 6.27
CA PRO A 18 -47.20 4.05 5.47
C PRO A 18 -45.72 3.82 5.81
N LEU A 19 -45.44 3.50 7.08
CA LEU A 19 -44.10 3.12 7.55
C LEU A 19 -43.56 1.83 6.92
N ILE A 20 -44.42 0.83 6.66
CA ILE A 20 -44.06 -0.42 5.99
C ILE A 20 -43.74 -0.16 4.52
N VAL A 21 -44.47 0.75 3.87
CA VAL A 21 -44.19 1.16 2.48
C VAL A 21 -42.82 1.82 2.38
N VAL A 22 -42.51 2.74 3.31
CA VAL A 22 -41.20 3.41 3.37
C VAL A 22 -40.08 2.39 3.60
N PHE A 23 -40.27 1.44 4.53
CA PHE A 23 -39.30 0.37 4.75
C PHE A 23 -39.12 -0.53 3.53
N GLY A 24 -40.21 -0.89 2.84
CA GLY A 24 -40.14 -1.69 1.61
C GLY A 24 -39.37 -0.99 0.50
N VAL A 25 -39.56 0.32 0.33
CA VAL A 25 -38.82 1.12 -0.66
C VAL A 25 -37.33 1.24 -0.28
N LEU A 26 -37.01 1.52 1.00
CA LEU A 26 -35.62 1.57 1.46
C LEU A 26 -34.91 0.23 1.27
N PHE A 27 -35.57 -0.86 1.65
CA PHE A 27 -34.99 -2.20 1.56
C PHE A 27 -34.83 -2.65 0.11
N GLY A 28 -35.81 -2.37 -0.74
CA GLY A 28 -35.74 -2.62 -2.18
C GLY A 28 -34.61 -1.84 -2.85
N LEU A 29 -34.44 -0.56 -2.52
CA LEU A 29 -33.35 0.26 -3.04
C LEU A 29 -31.99 -0.24 -2.54
N TRP A 30 -31.88 -0.58 -1.25
CA TRP A 30 -30.66 -1.13 -0.68
C TRP A 30 -30.25 -2.46 -1.35
N LEU A 31 -31.21 -3.37 -1.56
CA LEU A 31 -30.97 -4.66 -2.21
C LEU A 31 -30.63 -4.50 -3.70
N PHE A 32 -31.22 -3.52 -4.38
CA PHE A 32 -30.90 -3.18 -5.76
C PHE A 32 -29.46 -2.66 -5.89
N VAL A 33 -29.02 -1.78 -4.99
CA VAL A 33 -27.61 -1.35 -4.92
C VAL A 33 -26.70 -2.52 -4.61
N PHE A 34 -27.05 -3.38 -3.65
CA PHE A 34 -26.26 -4.55 -3.28
C PHE A 34 -26.12 -5.57 -4.43
N LEU A 35 -27.15 -5.74 -5.27
CA LEU A 35 -27.12 -6.66 -6.41
C LEU A 35 -26.42 -6.10 -7.66
N ILE A 36 -26.54 -4.79 -7.90
CA ILE A 36 -25.94 -4.15 -9.10
C ILE A 36 -24.50 -3.72 -8.86
N VAL A 37 -24.13 -3.38 -7.63
CA VAL A 37 -22.72 -3.14 -7.31
C VAL A 37 -22.05 -4.51 -7.25
N PRO A 38 -21.26 -4.92 -8.26
CA PRO A 38 -20.45 -6.12 -8.14
C PRO A 38 -19.59 -5.93 -6.90
N SER A 39 -19.58 -6.91 -5.98
CA SER A 39 -18.63 -6.93 -4.88
C SER A 39 -17.23 -6.84 -5.47
N SER A 40 -16.65 -5.63 -5.47
CA SER A 40 -15.29 -5.38 -5.93
C SER A 40 -14.34 -5.83 -4.84
N LYS A 41 -14.32 -7.14 -4.56
CA LYS A 41 -13.07 -7.77 -4.17
C LYS A 41 -12.17 -7.62 -5.39
N ASN A 42 -11.20 -6.72 -5.27
CA ASN A 42 -10.14 -6.43 -6.23
C ASN A 42 -10.61 -6.05 -7.63
N LYS A 43 -10.97 -4.77 -7.81
CA LYS A 43 -10.61 -4.07 -9.05
C LYS A 43 -9.46 -3.13 -8.72
N GLN A 44 -8.25 -3.69 -8.69
CA GLN A 44 -7.04 -2.91 -8.94
C GLN A 44 -7.26 -2.18 -10.27
N VAL A 45 -7.21 -0.86 -10.19
CA VAL A 45 -7.14 0.00 -11.37
C VAL A 45 -5.86 -0.39 -12.11
N ALA A 46 -6.02 -0.76 -13.38
CA ALA A 46 -4.94 -1.21 -14.23
C ALA A 46 -3.93 -0.07 -14.46
N GLY A 47 -2.83 -0.12 -13.72
CA GLY A 47 -1.56 0.51 -14.04
C GLY A 47 -0.48 -0.57 -13.89
N THR A 48 -0.12 -1.19 -15.01
CA THR A 48 1.05 -2.09 -15.21
C THR A 48 1.62 -2.74 -13.95
N GLU A 49 0.85 -3.64 -13.35
CA GLU A 49 1.40 -4.58 -12.37
C GLU A 49 2.20 -5.63 -13.15
N GLY A 50 3.52 -5.66 -12.92
CA GLY A 50 4.40 -6.73 -13.37
C GLY A 50 3.87 -8.12 -12.94
N PRO A 51 4.39 -9.21 -13.53
CA PRO A 51 3.77 -10.52 -13.45
C PRO A 51 3.57 -10.97 -11.98
N ALA A 52 2.30 -11.01 -11.57
CA ALA A 52 1.81 -11.62 -10.34
C ALA A 52 1.88 -13.15 -10.44
N GLY A 53 3.10 -13.69 -10.63
CA GLY A 53 3.36 -15.11 -10.48
C GLY A 53 3.34 -15.49 -8.99
N PRO A 54 2.88 -16.69 -8.62
CA PRO A 54 2.92 -17.13 -7.24
C PRO A 54 4.35 -17.04 -6.70
N VAL A 55 4.52 -16.35 -5.58
CA VAL A 55 5.75 -16.42 -4.79
C VAL A 55 5.74 -17.80 -4.15
N ILE A 56 6.71 -18.64 -4.50
CA ILE A 56 6.96 -19.87 -3.73
C ILE A 56 7.58 -19.40 -2.43
N GLU A 57 6.72 -19.13 -1.45
CA GLU A 57 7.14 -18.78 -0.10
C GLU A 57 7.78 -20.01 0.54
N ASP A 58 9.00 -19.83 1.04
CA ASP A 58 9.64 -20.80 1.90
C ASP A 58 9.44 -20.35 3.35
N PRO A 59 8.47 -20.94 4.08
CA PRO A 59 8.20 -20.58 5.47
C PRO A 59 9.35 -20.90 6.42
N GLU A 60 10.36 -21.67 5.98
CA GLU A 60 11.58 -21.96 6.75
C GLU A 60 12.78 -21.10 6.34
N ALA A 61 12.61 -20.13 5.43
CA ALA A 61 13.71 -19.25 5.03
C ALA A 61 14.31 -18.53 6.25
N ALA A 62 15.58 -18.82 6.54
CA ALA A 62 16.30 -18.23 7.66
C ALA A 62 16.29 -16.68 7.57
N PRO A 63 16.16 -15.96 8.70
CA PRO A 63 16.18 -14.50 8.72
C PRO A 63 17.43 -13.95 8.02
N VAL A 64 17.22 -13.01 7.11
CA VAL A 64 18.34 -12.34 6.42
C VAL A 64 18.94 -11.26 7.34
N LEU A 65 20.26 -11.28 7.45
CA LEU A 65 20.99 -10.18 8.08
C LEU A 65 20.97 -8.99 7.12
N PHE A 66 20.66 -7.81 7.64
CA PHE A 66 20.74 -6.56 6.88
C PHE A 66 21.57 -5.54 7.64
N LYS A 67 22.06 -4.52 6.93
CA LYS A 67 22.70 -3.35 7.52
C LYS A 67 22.06 -2.10 6.93
N VAL A 68 21.73 -1.14 7.79
CA VAL A 68 21.34 0.20 7.35
C VAL A 68 22.59 0.89 6.79
N HIS A 69 22.52 1.34 5.54
CA HIS A 69 23.65 1.98 4.86
C HIS A 69 23.51 3.49 4.81
N THR A 70 22.35 4.02 4.39
CA THR A 70 22.07 5.45 4.42
C THR A 70 20.66 5.76 4.86
N THR A 71 20.47 6.97 5.39
CA THR A 71 19.17 7.59 5.67
C THR A 71 19.19 9.01 5.11
N ILE A 72 18.17 9.33 4.31
CA ILE A 72 18.00 10.61 3.63
C ILE A 72 16.70 11.21 4.15
N LEU A 73 16.80 11.94 5.27
CA LEU A 73 15.64 12.44 6.01
C LEU A 73 14.77 13.40 5.18
N ASP A 74 15.39 14.24 4.35
CA ASP A 74 14.69 15.18 3.47
C ASP A 74 13.85 14.48 2.39
N MET A 75 14.09 13.19 2.14
CA MET A 75 13.32 12.36 1.20
C MET A 75 12.63 11.17 1.89
N ASN A 76 12.61 11.12 3.22
CA ASN A 76 12.06 10.01 4.00
C ASN A 76 12.60 8.62 3.58
N ALA A 77 13.83 8.54 3.07
CA ALA A 77 14.36 7.33 2.44
C ALA A 77 15.45 6.65 3.28
N ILE A 78 15.47 5.32 3.25
CA ILE A 78 16.48 4.47 3.88
C ILE A 78 16.99 3.48 2.85
N SER A 79 18.30 3.25 2.79
CA SER A 79 18.86 2.10 2.08
C SER A 79 19.45 1.07 3.02
N LEU A 80 19.21 -0.19 2.68
CA LEU A 80 19.68 -1.37 3.38
C LEU A 80 20.50 -2.23 2.45
N THR A 81 21.53 -2.86 2.99
CA THR A 81 22.29 -3.90 2.29
C THR A 81 22.02 -5.27 2.91
N VAL A 82 21.74 -6.25 2.05
CA VAL A 82 21.69 -7.69 2.39
C VAL A 82 22.83 -8.44 1.69
N PRO A 83 23.24 -9.62 2.17
CA PRO A 83 24.20 -10.47 1.45
C PRO A 83 23.77 -10.72 0.00
N ALA A 84 24.73 -10.90 -0.91
CA ALA A 84 24.43 -11.17 -2.32
C ALA A 84 23.73 -12.53 -2.50
N GLU A 85 24.00 -13.46 -1.59
CA GLU A 85 23.44 -14.81 -1.52
C GLU A 85 22.02 -14.84 -0.96
N ALA A 86 21.53 -13.70 -0.42
CA ALA A 86 20.16 -13.62 0.08
C ALA A 86 19.18 -13.97 -1.04
N THR A 87 18.26 -14.90 -0.76
CA THR A 87 17.25 -15.33 -1.72
C THR A 87 16.08 -14.35 -1.75
N ASP A 88 15.29 -14.38 -2.81
CA ASP A 88 14.10 -13.53 -2.91
C ASP A 88 13.09 -13.85 -1.81
N SER A 89 12.93 -15.12 -1.42
CA SER A 89 12.09 -15.52 -0.28
C SER A 89 12.57 -14.91 1.03
N GLN A 90 13.89 -14.81 1.24
CA GLN A 90 14.46 -14.14 2.41
C GLN A 90 14.21 -12.62 2.40
N VAL A 91 14.30 -11.97 1.23
CA VAL A 91 13.96 -10.54 1.07
C VAL A 91 12.47 -10.32 1.34
N VAL A 92 11.59 -11.17 0.82
CA VAL A 92 10.14 -11.13 1.13
C VAL A 92 9.90 -11.31 2.63
N GLY A 93 10.58 -12.26 3.27
CA GLY A 93 10.51 -12.45 4.72
C GLY A 93 10.92 -11.19 5.50
N LEU A 94 11.97 -10.50 5.06
CA LEU A 94 12.39 -9.24 5.66
C LEU A 94 11.35 -8.12 5.49
N LEU A 95 10.77 -7.96 4.29
CA LEU A 95 9.73 -6.96 4.01
C LEU A 95 8.49 -7.20 4.88
N LYS A 96 8.06 -8.46 5.02
CA LYS A 96 6.94 -8.84 5.90
C LYS A 96 7.26 -8.57 7.37
N ARG A 97 8.49 -8.84 7.81
CA ARG A 97 8.95 -8.51 9.16
C ARG A 97 8.89 -7.01 9.42
N PHE A 98 9.38 -6.17 8.50
CA PHE A 98 9.27 -4.71 8.67
C PHE A 98 7.82 -4.24 8.76
N LYS A 99 6.90 -4.80 7.97
CA LYS A 99 5.48 -4.50 8.10
C LYS A 99 4.93 -4.90 9.47
N GLN A 100 5.30 -6.08 9.95
CA GLN A 100 4.90 -6.54 11.28
C GLN A 100 5.43 -5.61 12.38
N ASP A 101 6.71 -5.25 12.32
CA ASP A 101 7.36 -4.35 13.27
C ASP A 101 6.76 -2.93 13.20
N ARG A 102 6.33 -2.47 12.01
CA ARG A 102 5.57 -1.21 11.89
C ARG A 102 4.21 -1.30 12.57
N LEU A 103 3.50 -2.41 12.38
CA LEU A 103 2.18 -2.65 12.98
C LEU A 103 2.27 -2.77 14.51
N SER A 104 3.36 -3.32 15.05
CA SER A 104 3.62 -3.38 16.49
C SER A 104 4.28 -2.13 17.08
N GLY A 105 4.67 -1.17 16.25
CA GLY A 105 5.36 0.05 16.68
C GLY A 105 6.83 -0.14 17.09
N THR A 106 7.44 -1.26 16.69
CA THR A 106 8.84 -1.62 17.00
C THR A 106 9.79 -1.41 15.83
N LEU A 107 9.33 -0.89 14.68
CA LEU A 107 10.18 -0.66 13.51
C LEU A 107 11.38 0.26 13.82
N SER A 108 11.21 1.24 14.71
CA SER A 108 12.28 2.15 15.16
C SER A 108 13.43 1.45 15.92
N GLU A 109 13.23 0.21 16.38
CA GLU A 109 14.31 -0.61 16.96
C GLU A 109 15.25 -1.17 15.88
N LEU A 110 14.77 -1.25 14.64
CA LEU A 110 15.50 -1.83 13.51
C LEU A 110 15.99 -0.76 12.52
N LEU A 111 15.18 0.26 12.29
CA LEU A 111 15.40 1.29 11.28
C LEU A 111 15.38 2.68 11.92
N PRO A 112 16.29 3.58 11.50
CA PRO A 112 16.23 4.97 11.96
C PRO A 112 14.92 5.62 11.51
N ALA A 113 14.41 6.56 12.32
CA ALA A 113 13.21 7.33 12.00
C ALA A 113 13.37 8.09 10.67
N THR A 114 12.36 8.06 9.81
CA THR A 114 12.30 8.87 8.58
C THR A 114 11.52 10.16 8.78
N THR A 115 10.53 10.15 9.68
CA THR A 115 9.71 11.31 10.04
C THR A 115 9.72 11.52 11.56
N PRO A 116 10.88 11.81 12.17
CA PRO A 116 11.00 11.94 13.63
C PRO A 116 10.05 13.00 14.19
N GLY A 117 9.26 12.63 15.20
CA GLY A 117 8.31 13.54 15.85
C GLY A 117 7.02 13.80 15.06
N HIS A 118 6.79 13.07 13.97
CA HIS A 118 5.52 13.14 13.25
C HIS A 118 4.37 12.53 14.05
N LYS A 119 3.17 13.11 13.95
CA LYS A 119 2.00 12.72 14.77
C LYS A 119 1.53 11.28 14.55
N LEU A 120 1.81 10.73 13.37
CA LEU A 120 1.45 9.36 12.98
C LEU A 120 2.55 8.34 13.33
N GLY A 121 3.68 8.77 13.86
CA GLY A 121 4.82 7.92 14.22
C GLY A 121 6.11 8.28 13.46
N ASP A 122 7.22 7.69 13.90
CA ASP A 122 8.57 7.99 13.41
C ASP A 122 8.85 7.51 11.98
N HIS A 123 7.96 6.70 11.41
CA HIS A 123 7.97 6.23 10.02
C HIS A 123 6.63 6.51 9.34
N ALA A 124 6.03 7.68 9.59
CA ALA A 124 4.76 8.07 8.99
C ALA A 124 4.82 8.10 7.47
N VAL A 125 5.97 8.49 6.92
CA VAL A 125 6.32 8.30 5.51
C VAL A 125 7.71 7.67 5.47
N ALA A 126 7.88 6.59 4.72
CA ALA A 126 9.18 5.94 4.58
C ALA A 126 9.30 5.22 3.23
N ASP A 127 10.44 5.42 2.56
CA ASP A 127 10.86 4.61 1.42
C ASP A 127 12.09 3.79 1.78
N ILE A 128 11.93 2.47 1.90
CA ILE A 128 12.99 1.56 2.34
C ILE A 128 13.44 0.74 1.14
N TYR A 129 14.68 0.96 0.70
CA TYR A 129 15.30 0.29 -0.44
C TYR A 129 16.26 -0.81 0.04
N ILE A 130 16.11 -2.02 -0.49
CA ILE A 130 16.98 -3.16 -0.18
C ILE A 130 17.82 -3.47 -1.42
N VAL A 131 19.15 -3.47 -1.27
CA VAL A 131 20.10 -3.84 -2.31
C VAL A 131 21.12 -4.85 -1.79
N SER A 132 21.84 -5.53 -2.68
CA SER A 132 22.96 -6.39 -2.27
C SER A 132 24.32 -5.70 -2.36
N ASP A 133 24.52 -4.86 -3.39
CA ASP A 133 25.79 -4.16 -3.62
C ASP A 133 25.75 -2.75 -3.02
N VAL A 134 26.71 -2.49 -2.14
CA VAL A 134 26.89 -1.23 -1.41
C VAL A 134 26.96 -0.01 -2.34
N LYS A 135 27.43 -0.15 -3.58
CA LYS A 135 27.48 0.98 -4.52
C LYS A 135 26.09 1.52 -4.86
N PHE A 136 25.05 0.68 -4.82
CA PHE A 136 23.66 1.09 -5.06
C PHE A 136 22.94 1.54 -3.78
N ALA A 137 23.52 1.29 -2.62
CA ALA A 137 23.00 1.76 -1.34
C ALA A 137 23.38 3.22 -1.04
N GLN A 138 24.28 3.83 -1.84
CA GLN A 138 24.79 5.18 -1.60
C GLN A 138 23.71 6.25 -1.69
N ALA A 139 23.85 7.32 -0.90
CA ALA A 139 22.85 8.37 -0.80
C ALA A 139 22.46 8.98 -2.17
N ASP A 140 23.44 9.27 -3.03
CA ASP A 140 23.14 9.88 -4.34
C ASP A 140 22.41 8.94 -5.30
N VAL A 141 22.61 7.62 -5.17
CA VAL A 141 21.87 6.62 -5.96
C VAL A 141 20.42 6.55 -5.49
N ILE A 142 20.21 6.52 -4.17
CA ILE A 142 18.86 6.50 -3.59
C ILE A 142 18.12 7.79 -3.91
N ARG A 143 18.79 8.95 -3.88
CA ARG A 143 18.20 10.23 -4.33
C ARG A 143 17.75 10.16 -5.79
N THR A 144 18.50 9.49 -6.67
CA THR A 144 18.07 9.27 -8.06
C THR A 144 16.78 8.45 -8.10
N LEU A 145 16.70 7.36 -7.34
CA LEU A 145 15.50 6.50 -7.29
C LEU A 145 14.28 7.22 -6.72
N THR A 146 14.45 7.94 -5.61
CA THR A 146 13.34 8.63 -4.93
C THR A 146 12.80 9.82 -5.74
N ARG A 147 13.60 10.39 -6.65
CA ARG A 147 13.11 11.42 -7.58
C ARG A 147 12.29 10.86 -8.75
N GLY A 148 12.40 9.56 -9.04
CA GLY A 148 11.70 8.89 -10.14
C GLY A 148 12.36 9.06 -11.51
N ALA A 149 11.87 8.29 -12.50
CA ALA A 149 12.47 8.19 -13.84
C ALA A 149 12.39 9.50 -14.65
N HIS A 150 11.43 10.35 -14.33
CA HIS A 150 11.17 11.60 -15.05
C HIS A 150 11.75 12.85 -14.37
N ALA A 151 12.60 12.66 -13.35
CA ALA A 151 13.30 13.77 -12.74
C ALA A 151 14.16 14.49 -13.79
N PRO A 152 14.11 15.83 -13.89
CA PRO A 152 14.91 16.59 -14.84
C PRO A 152 16.41 16.35 -14.60
N GLY A 153 17.03 15.52 -15.46
CA GLY A 153 18.40 15.01 -15.28
C GLY A 153 19.51 16.05 -15.35
N ASN A 154 19.18 17.28 -15.78
CA ASN A 154 20.07 18.43 -15.83
C ASN A 154 20.07 19.27 -14.54
N LEU A 155 19.14 19.04 -13.61
CA LEU A 155 19.07 19.77 -12.34
C LEU A 155 19.80 19.09 -11.19
N TYR A 156 20.11 17.79 -11.32
CA TYR A 156 20.73 17.02 -10.25
C TYR A 156 21.85 16.11 -10.77
N PRO A 157 23.05 16.12 -10.17
CA PRO A 157 24.10 15.19 -10.53
C PRO A 157 23.65 13.75 -10.25
N GLN A 158 23.73 12.88 -11.26
CA GLN A 158 23.41 11.46 -11.16
C GLN A 158 24.71 10.65 -11.08
N ALA A 159 24.95 10.00 -9.94
CA ALA A 159 26.10 9.09 -9.78
C ALA A 159 25.91 7.79 -10.60
N VAL A 160 24.67 7.31 -10.66
CA VAL A 160 24.24 6.11 -11.40
C VAL A 160 22.93 6.45 -12.12
N PRO A 161 22.76 6.08 -13.41
CA PRO A 161 21.50 6.27 -14.13
C PRO A 161 20.33 5.57 -13.43
N PHE A 162 19.14 6.17 -13.50
CA PHE A 162 17.94 5.66 -12.83
C PHE A 162 17.66 4.20 -13.16
N GLU A 163 17.70 3.83 -14.44
CA GLU A 163 17.40 2.46 -14.90
C GLU A 163 18.40 1.45 -14.33
N THR A 164 19.67 1.85 -14.20
CA THR A 164 20.71 0.99 -13.65
C THR A 164 20.54 0.81 -12.14
N ALA A 165 20.18 1.90 -11.43
CA ALA A 165 19.90 1.84 -10.00
C ALA A 165 18.64 1.01 -9.69
N MET A 166 17.60 1.16 -10.52
CA MET A 166 16.32 0.48 -10.36
C MET A 166 16.48 -1.04 -10.48
N GLU A 167 17.24 -1.51 -11.45
CA GLU A 167 17.52 -2.95 -11.64
C GLU A 167 18.34 -3.56 -10.50
N ALA A 168 19.00 -2.76 -9.67
CA ALA A 168 19.76 -3.25 -8.53
C ALA A 168 18.92 -3.45 -7.26
N ILE A 169 17.69 -2.94 -7.22
CA ILE A 169 16.80 -3.08 -6.07
C ILE A 169 16.36 -4.53 -5.94
N ARG A 170 16.65 -5.15 -4.79
CA ARG A 170 16.17 -6.49 -4.44
C ARG A 170 14.75 -6.45 -3.88
N GLY A 171 14.44 -5.42 -3.09
CA GLY A 171 13.10 -5.18 -2.59
C GLY A 171 12.90 -3.73 -2.16
N HIS A 172 11.64 -3.31 -2.15
CA HIS A 172 11.24 -1.96 -1.77
C HIS A 172 10.01 -2.04 -0.87
N TYR A 173 10.04 -1.29 0.23
CA TYR A 173 8.91 -1.14 1.15
C TYR A 173 8.62 0.34 1.32
N ARG A 174 7.40 0.73 0.96
CA ARG A 174 6.88 2.08 1.13
C ARG A 174 5.83 2.10 2.23
N ILE A 175 5.99 3.06 3.13
CA ILE A 175 5.03 3.42 4.17
C ILE A 175 4.53 4.83 3.85
N ASP A 176 3.22 5.00 3.82
CA ASP A 176 2.58 6.31 3.78
C ASP A 176 1.30 6.29 4.62
N LEU A 177 1.44 6.61 5.90
CA LEU A 177 0.32 6.61 6.84
C LEU A 177 -0.70 7.73 6.56
N ASN A 178 -0.41 8.65 5.65
CA ASN A 178 -1.39 9.62 5.17
C ASN A 178 -2.35 9.01 4.14
N ASP A 179 -1.92 7.94 3.43
CA ASP A 179 -2.81 7.12 2.60
C ASP A 179 -3.51 6.07 3.48
N THR A 180 -4.71 6.41 3.95
CA THR A 180 -5.52 5.49 4.77
C THR A 180 -6.03 4.26 4.00
N GLY A 181 -5.95 4.27 2.67
CA GLY A 181 -6.38 3.15 1.83
C GLY A 181 -5.31 2.07 1.71
N ASN A 182 -4.08 2.47 1.39
CA ASN A 182 -2.93 1.56 1.21
C ASN A 182 -1.67 2.10 1.91
N PRO A 183 -1.64 2.15 3.25
CA PRO A 183 -0.54 2.77 4.00
C PRO A 183 0.78 2.01 3.90
N ASP A 184 0.75 0.76 3.43
CA ASP A 184 1.88 -0.15 3.35
C ASP A 184 1.88 -0.81 1.96
N SER A 185 2.97 -0.68 1.21
CA SER A 185 3.16 -1.42 -0.04
C SER A 185 4.59 -1.95 -0.16
N ALA A 186 4.74 -3.19 -0.61
CA ALA A 186 6.06 -3.78 -0.80
C ALA A 186 6.17 -4.60 -2.08
N SER A 187 7.38 -4.66 -2.62
CA SER A 187 7.69 -5.42 -3.82
C SER A 187 9.09 -6.04 -3.76
N LEU A 188 9.27 -7.14 -4.51
CA LEU A 188 10.57 -7.48 -5.05
C LEU A 188 10.84 -6.59 -6.26
N GLY A 189 12.09 -6.17 -6.42
CA GLY A 189 12.41 -5.13 -7.40
C GLY A 189 11.90 -3.75 -6.98
N PHE A 190 11.81 -2.85 -7.94
CA PHE A 190 11.31 -1.49 -7.76
C PHE A 190 10.35 -1.10 -8.87
N ALA A 191 9.36 -0.28 -8.51
CA ALA A 191 8.49 0.43 -9.45
C ALA A 191 8.35 1.89 -9.00
N ASP A 192 8.52 2.79 -9.95
CA ASP A 192 8.26 4.21 -9.83
C ASP A 192 6.75 4.48 -10.03
N GLU A 193 6.24 5.55 -9.42
CA GLU A 193 4.86 6.04 -9.56
C GLU A 193 4.44 6.29 -11.02
N SER A 194 5.39 6.55 -11.93
CA SER A 194 5.18 6.69 -13.37
C SER A 194 4.84 5.38 -14.08
N GLY A 195 5.01 4.23 -13.42
CA GLY A 195 4.84 2.90 -13.99
C GLY A 195 6.12 2.28 -14.57
N VAL A 196 7.25 3.00 -14.53
CA VAL A 196 8.57 2.41 -14.86
C VAL A 196 8.98 1.45 -13.74
N HIS A 197 9.34 0.21 -14.08
CA HIS A 197 9.68 -0.81 -13.10
C HIS A 197 10.86 -1.68 -13.55
N SER A 198 11.56 -2.25 -12.56
CA SER A 198 12.61 -3.24 -12.79
C SER A 198 12.07 -4.50 -13.47
N LYS A 199 12.94 -5.25 -14.15
CA LYS A 199 12.54 -6.49 -14.86
C LYS A 199 11.96 -7.57 -13.94
N HIS A 200 12.47 -7.67 -12.72
CA HIS A 200 12.03 -8.63 -11.71
C HIS A 200 11.01 -8.04 -10.74
N TYR A 201 10.39 -6.92 -11.08
CA TYR A 201 9.35 -6.30 -10.26
C TYR A 201 8.19 -7.28 -10.01
N ARG A 202 7.87 -7.48 -8.73
CA ARG A 202 6.71 -8.24 -8.28
C ARG A 202 6.17 -7.67 -6.98
N LYS A 203 4.92 -7.23 -6.99
CA LYS A 203 4.22 -6.76 -5.79
C LYS A 203 4.00 -7.91 -4.80
N ILE A 204 4.17 -7.61 -3.51
CA ILE A 204 3.98 -8.56 -2.40
C ILE A 204 2.71 -8.22 -1.63
N PHE A 205 2.53 -6.97 -1.23
CA PHE A 205 1.32 -6.43 -0.61
C PHE A 205 1.12 -4.97 -0.98
#